data_AF-A0AAD1RF52-F1
#
_entry.id   AF-A0AAD1RF52-F1
#
_cell.length_a   1.000
_cell.length_b   1.000
_cell.length_c   1.000
_cell.angle_alpha   90.00
_cell.angle_beta   90.00
_cell.angle_gamma   90.00
#
_symmetry.space_group_name_H-M   'P 1'
#
loop_
_entity.id
_entity.type
_entity.pdbx_description
1 polymer ?
#
loop_
_entity_poly.entity_id
_entity_poly.type
_entity_poly.pdbx_seq_one_letter_code
_entity_poly.pdbx_strand_id
1 'polypeptide(L)'
;MDGYLGTPRDMRAHQAAAKMAPPSPDASSSDSPATGPAREESLTQIAADLATISANMMSKADKTDLLAEIRAVIREEVMEVRRDLTALERRVEELEAERAQIIQHRQATDTATTRQGNVLLELRRNLEDLNNRGRRNNIRVRGLPETAGEALPELLLGLFTHIQGPCRLWNRTCTQSPAPRVR
;
A
#
# COMPACT_ATOMS: atom_id res chain seq x y z
N MET A 1 -9.09 5.64 9.46
CA MET A 1 -8.93 4.47 8.57
C MET A 1 -7.46 4.16 8.51
N ASP A 2 -7.10 3.17 9.33
CA ASP A 2 -6.00 2.20 9.20
C ASP A 2 -4.55 2.70 9.09
N GLY A 3 -3.93 2.83 10.26
CA GLY A 3 -2.48 2.77 10.43
C GLY A 3 -2.09 1.54 11.25
N TYR A 4 -2.25 0.35 10.68
CA TYR A 4 -1.67 -0.90 11.21
C TYR A 4 -0.18 -0.92 10.87
N LEU A 5 0.68 -0.55 11.83
CA LEU A 5 2.11 -0.85 11.75
C LEU A 5 2.35 -2.20 12.41
N GLY A 6 2.45 -3.22 11.56
CA GLY A 6 2.88 -4.57 11.90
C GLY A 6 4.36 -4.63 12.29
N THR A 7 4.65 -5.59 13.15
CA THR A 7 5.90 -5.86 13.86
C THR A 7 7.00 -6.49 13.00
N PRO A 8 8.22 -6.61 13.57
CA PRO A 8 8.87 -7.92 13.68
C PRO A 8 9.26 -8.14 15.15
N ARG A 9 8.61 -8.97 15.97
CA ARG A 9 8.59 -10.44 16.04
C ARG A 9 9.97 -11.10 15.98
N ASP A 10 10.77 -10.83 17.01
CA ASP A 10 11.92 -11.64 17.40
C ASP A 10 11.49 -13.10 17.60
N MET A 11 12.03 -13.99 16.77
CA MET A 11 11.81 -15.43 16.85
C MET A 11 13.14 -16.15 17.01
N ARG A 12 13.22 -16.89 18.13
CA ARG A 12 14.00 -18.12 18.33
C ARG A 12 15.53 -18.00 18.41
N ALA A 13 16.01 -17.91 19.66
CA ALA A 13 17.28 -18.52 20.06
C ALA A 13 17.01 -19.57 21.15
N HIS A 14 16.76 -20.82 20.76
CA HIS A 14 16.84 -21.97 21.63
C HIS A 14 17.27 -23.21 20.85
N GLN A 15 18.05 -24.06 21.55
CA GLN A 15 18.61 -25.37 21.18
C GLN A 15 20.02 -25.28 20.54
N ALA A 16 21.03 -26.04 20.96
CA ALA A 16 21.12 -27.08 21.98
C ALA A 16 22.61 -27.27 22.33
N ALA A 17 22.93 -27.46 23.61
CA ALA A 17 24.22 -28.03 24.03
C ALA A 17 23.97 -28.98 25.20
N ALA A 18 23.34 -30.12 24.91
CA ALA A 18 23.25 -31.24 25.82
C ALA A 18 24.64 -31.88 25.95
N LYS A 19 25.35 -31.57 27.04
CA LYS A 19 26.51 -32.32 27.51
C LYS A 19 26.01 -33.62 28.12
N MET A 20 26.14 -34.72 27.38
CA MET A 20 25.93 -36.08 27.87
C MET A 20 27.15 -36.92 27.47
N ALA A 21 28.01 -37.25 28.43
CA ALA A 21 28.95 -38.35 28.33
C ALA A 21 28.89 -39.15 29.66
N PRO A 22 28.70 -40.48 29.61
CA PRO A 22 28.42 -41.33 30.77
C PRO A 22 29.69 -41.76 31.55
N PRO A 23 29.53 -42.32 32.77
CA PRO A 23 30.61 -42.70 33.68
C PRO A 23 31.32 -44.02 33.32
N SER A 24 32.50 -44.20 33.93
CA SER A 24 33.49 -45.27 33.85
C SER A 24 32.97 -46.71 33.98
N PRO A 25 33.81 -47.71 33.64
CA PRO A 25 34.20 -48.65 34.70
C PRO A 25 35.66 -49.15 34.66
N ASP A 26 36.22 -49.26 35.86
CA ASP A 26 37.00 -50.38 36.42
C ASP A 26 38.15 -51.00 35.62
N ALA A 27 39.37 -50.61 36.01
CA ALA A 27 40.56 -51.42 35.83
C ALA A 27 40.67 -52.42 37.00
N SER A 28 40.29 -53.68 36.75
CA SER A 28 40.57 -54.82 37.62
C SER A 28 41.17 -55.98 36.83
N SER A 29 42.37 -56.37 37.28
CA SER A 29 42.93 -57.73 37.41
C SER A 29 43.04 -58.70 36.22
N SER A 30 44.27 -59.23 36.11
CA SER A 30 44.65 -60.63 35.81
C SER A 30 44.19 -61.27 34.50
N ASP A 31 45.14 -61.64 33.62
CA ASP A 31 45.39 -63.08 33.43
C ASP A 31 46.68 -63.42 32.66
N SER A 32 47.18 -64.61 32.96
CA SER A 32 48.39 -65.28 32.46
C SER A 32 48.27 -65.79 31.00
N PRO A 33 49.39 -66.22 30.36
CA PRO A 33 49.43 -66.53 28.94
C PRO A 33 49.00 -67.98 28.64
N ALA A 34 48.10 -68.16 27.66
CA ALA A 34 47.83 -69.47 27.06
C ALA A 34 47.83 -69.35 25.53
N THR A 35 48.90 -69.88 24.94
CA THR A 35 49.17 -70.03 23.52
C THR A 35 48.31 -71.18 22.97
N GLY A 36 47.44 -70.90 21.99
CA GLY A 36 46.62 -71.92 21.32
C GLY A 36 46.22 -71.51 19.89
N PRO A 37 46.11 -72.46 18.94
CA PRO A 37 46.03 -72.20 17.49
C PRO A 37 44.68 -71.67 16.96
N ALA A 38 43.68 -71.40 17.82
CA ALA A 38 42.37 -70.86 17.38
C ALA A 38 42.35 -69.34 17.12
N ARG A 39 43.45 -68.64 17.42
CA ARG A 39 43.54 -67.17 17.29
C ARG A 39 43.90 -66.71 15.87
N GLU A 40 44.51 -67.59 15.07
CA GLU A 40 44.91 -67.29 13.69
C GLU A 40 43.72 -67.32 12.70
N GLU A 41 42.73 -68.19 12.91
CA GLU A 41 41.49 -68.22 12.09
C GLU A 41 40.60 -66.97 12.32
N SER A 42 40.56 -66.45 13.55
CA SER A 42 39.81 -65.22 13.86
C SER A 42 40.49 -63.96 13.30
N LEU A 43 41.83 -63.90 13.31
CA LEU A 43 42.57 -62.76 12.75
C LEU A 43 42.52 -62.72 11.22
N THR A 44 42.50 -63.89 10.57
CA THR A 44 42.35 -64.00 9.11
C THR A 44 40.93 -63.61 8.66
N GLN A 45 39.90 -63.95 9.43
CA GLN A 45 38.54 -63.48 9.18
C GLN A 45 38.41 -61.96 9.33
N ILE A 46 38.98 -61.37 10.39
CA ILE A 46 38.99 -59.91 10.59
C ILE A 46 39.76 -59.20 9.47
N ALA A 47 40.87 -59.77 8.99
CA ALA A 47 41.62 -59.23 7.86
C ALA A 47 40.82 -59.30 6.54
N ALA A 48 40.07 -60.37 6.29
CA ALA A 48 39.18 -60.49 5.14
C ALA A 48 38.00 -59.50 5.22
N ASP A 49 37.41 -59.31 6.40
CA ASP A 49 36.35 -58.34 6.64
C ASP A 49 36.86 -56.90 6.47
N LEU A 50 38.06 -56.58 6.97
CA LEU A 50 38.70 -55.27 6.75
C LEU A 50 39.06 -55.02 5.29
N ALA A 51 39.53 -56.05 4.55
CA ALA A 51 39.78 -55.93 3.12
C ALA A 51 38.47 -55.65 2.36
N THR A 52 37.39 -56.34 2.72
CA THR A 52 36.05 -56.15 2.14
C THR A 52 35.48 -54.76 2.47
N ILE A 53 35.63 -54.30 3.72
CA ILE A 53 35.25 -52.93 4.12
C ILE A 53 36.09 -51.91 3.36
N SER A 54 37.40 -52.13 3.21
CA SER A 54 38.29 -51.21 2.47
C SER A 54 37.96 -51.15 0.97
N ALA A 55 37.54 -52.28 0.38
CA ALA A 55 37.09 -52.36 -1.00
C ALA A 55 35.72 -51.71 -1.22
N ASN A 56 34.84 -51.76 -0.21
CA ASN A 56 33.52 -51.13 -0.22
C ASN A 56 33.54 -49.66 0.22
N MET A 57 34.67 -49.17 0.74
CA MET A 57 34.82 -47.77 1.09
C MET A 57 35.04 -46.94 -0.17
N MET A 58 34.20 -45.92 -0.31
CA MET A 58 34.31 -44.91 -1.36
C MET A 58 35.76 -44.42 -1.48
N SER A 59 36.32 -44.56 -2.68
CA SER A 59 37.73 -44.24 -2.92
C SER A 59 37.98 -42.74 -2.72
N LYS A 60 39.23 -42.35 -2.52
CA LYS A 60 39.57 -40.92 -2.46
C LYS A 60 39.21 -40.19 -3.76
N ALA A 61 39.28 -40.87 -4.90
CA ALA A 61 38.90 -40.32 -6.20
C ALA A 61 37.38 -40.09 -6.28
N ASP A 62 36.59 -41.06 -5.81
CA ASP A 62 35.13 -40.96 -5.79
C ASP A 62 34.65 -39.75 -4.95
N LYS A 63 35.34 -39.47 -3.83
CA LYS A 63 35.09 -38.28 -3.01
C LYS A 63 35.40 -36.99 -3.75
N THR A 64 36.50 -36.95 -4.50
CA THR A 64 36.86 -35.75 -5.28
C THR A 64 35.90 -35.53 -6.43
N ASP A 65 35.41 -36.61 -7.06
CA ASP A 65 34.45 -36.56 -8.15
C ASP A 65 33.08 -36.08 -7.66
N LEU A 66 32.59 -36.63 -6.55
CA LEU A 66 31.36 -36.16 -5.91
C LEU A 66 31.46 -34.68 -5.51
N LEU A 67 32.59 -34.24 -4.95
CA LEU A 67 32.81 -32.83 -4.63
C LEU A 67 32.88 -31.94 -5.87
N ALA A 68 33.41 -32.45 -6.99
CA ALA A 68 33.44 -31.72 -8.25
C ALA A 68 32.03 -31.57 -8.84
N GLU A 69 31.21 -32.63 -8.78
CA GLU A 69 29.82 -32.63 -9.20
C GLU A 69 28.98 -31.66 -8.35
N ILE A 70 29.07 -31.76 -7.02
CA ILE A 70 28.39 -30.83 -6.11
C ILE A 70 28.76 -29.37 -6.41
N ARG A 71 30.06 -29.09 -6.66
CA ARG A 71 30.49 -27.74 -7.05
C ARG A 71 29.92 -27.32 -8.40
N ALA A 72 29.79 -28.23 -9.35
CA ALA A 72 29.20 -27.93 -10.66
C ALA A 72 27.73 -27.55 -10.51
N VAL A 73 26.95 -28.36 -9.79
CA VAL A 73 25.53 -28.09 -9.50
C VAL A 73 25.38 -26.75 -8.77
N ILE A 74 26.14 -26.51 -7.70
CA ILE A 74 26.07 -25.24 -6.96
C ILE A 74 26.36 -24.05 -7.87
N ARG A 75 27.34 -24.14 -8.78
CA ARG A 75 27.63 -23.04 -9.72
C ARG A 75 26.48 -22.81 -10.67
N GLU A 76 25.89 -23.87 -11.21
CA GLU A 76 24.75 -23.79 -12.13
C GLU A 76 23.55 -23.12 -11.46
N GLU A 77 23.17 -23.60 -10.28
CA GLU A 77 22.09 -23.04 -9.46
C GLU A 77 22.36 -21.56 -9.12
N VAL A 78 23.58 -21.21 -8.75
CA VAL A 78 23.96 -19.80 -8.48
C VAL A 78 23.84 -18.94 -9.75
N MET A 79 24.17 -19.47 -10.92
CA MET A 79 23.98 -18.73 -12.18
C MET A 79 22.50 -18.56 -12.51
N GLU A 80 21.67 -19.57 -12.27
CA GLU A 80 20.22 -19.48 -12.46
C GLU A 80 19.60 -18.42 -11.55
N VAL A 81 19.91 -18.47 -10.25
CA VAL A 81 19.48 -17.44 -9.28
C VAL A 81 19.91 -16.05 -9.70
N ARG A 82 21.13 -15.89 -10.24
CA ARG A 82 21.59 -14.59 -10.76
C ARG A 82 20.77 -14.11 -11.96
N ARG A 83 20.39 -15.01 -12.87
CA ARG A 83 19.52 -14.66 -14.01
C ARG A 83 18.15 -14.21 -13.52
N ASP A 84 17.57 -14.94 -12.58
CA ASP A 84 16.27 -14.61 -12.00
C ASP A 84 16.29 -13.27 -11.29
N LEU A 85 17.36 -12.97 -10.53
CA LEU A 85 17.55 -11.67 -9.90
C LEU A 85 17.58 -10.54 -10.94
N THR A 86 18.36 -10.69 -12.01
CA THR A 86 18.40 -9.65 -13.07
C THR A 86 17.08 -9.50 -13.80
N ALA A 87 16.31 -10.57 -13.97
CA ALA A 87 14.97 -10.51 -14.55
C ALA A 87 13.98 -9.81 -13.62
N LEU A 88 14.08 -10.06 -12.31
CA LEU A 88 13.26 -9.41 -11.30
C LEU A 88 13.58 -7.92 -11.20
N GLU A 89 14.86 -7.54 -11.22
CA GLU A 89 15.31 -6.15 -11.23
C GLU A 89 14.67 -5.37 -12.38
N ARG A 90 14.71 -5.91 -13.61
CA ARG A 90 14.07 -5.29 -14.78
C ARG A 90 12.56 -5.13 -14.61
N ARG A 91 11.87 -6.17 -14.11
CA ARG A 91 10.43 -6.07 -13.83
C ARG A 91 10.11 -5.00 -12.79
N VAL A 92 10.95 -4.84 -11.78
CA VAL A 92 10.78 -3.79 -10.77
C VAL A 92 10.97 -2.41 -11.40
N GLU A 93 12.02 -2.21 -12.21
CA GLU A 93 12.25 -0.96 -12.94
C GLU A 93 11.06 -0.59 -13.85
N GLU A 94 10.53 -1.56 -14.60
CA GLU A 94 9.34 -1.39 -15.46
C GLU A 94 8.12 -0.96 -14.63
N LEU A 95 7.83 -1.67 -13.54
CA LEU A 95 6.71 -1.37 -12.66
C LEU A 95 6.86 0.01 -11.97
N GLU A 96 8.07 0.40 -11.61
CA GLU A 96 8.34 1.73 -11.05
C GLU A 96 8.12 2.84 -12.09
N ALA A 97 8.54 2.62 -13.33
CA ALA A 97 8.30 3.55 -14.44
C ALA A 97 6.81 3.69 -14.76
N GLU A 98 6.08 2.57 -14.84
CA GLU A 98 4.62 2.58 -15.02
C GLU A 98 3.91 3.31 -13.87
N ARG A 99 4.32 3.03 -12.62
CA ARG A 99 3.78 3.71 -11.44
C ARG A 99 4.00 5.22 -11.49
N ALA A 100 5.18 5.67 -11.93
CA ALA A 100 5.47 7.09 -12.10
C ALA A 100 4.53 7.75 -13.12
N GLN A 101 4.27 7.07 -14.26
CA GLN A 101 3.33 7.55 -15.28
C GLN A 101 1.89 7.64 -14.73
N ILE A 102 1.45 6.62 -13.98
CA ILE A 102 0.11 6.61 -13.35
C ILE A 102 -0.04 7.79 -12.38
N ILE A 103 0.98 8.06 -11.56
CA ILE A 103 0.98 9.20 -10.63
C ILE A 103 0.86 10.52 -11.40
N GLN A 104 1.63 10.69 -12.48
CA GLN A 104 1.56 11.89 -13.30
C GLN A 104 0.18 12.08 -13.94
N HIS A 105 -0.39 11.02 -14.52
CA HIS A 105 -1.72 11.06 -15.11
C HIS A 105 -2.78 11.41 -14.07
N ARG A 106 -2.72 10.79 -12.88
CA ARG A 106 -3.62 11.09 -11.77
C ARG A 106 -3.56 12.56 -11.35
N GLN A 107 -2.37 13.12 -11.21
CA GLN A 107 -2.21 14.55 -10.89
C GLN A 107 -2.83 15.44 -11.97
N ALA A 108 -2.64 15.10 -13.25
CA ALA A 108 -3.26 15.83 -14.35
C ALA A 108 -4.80 15.76 -14.28
N THR A 109 -5.38 14.59 -14.00
CA THR A 109 -6.84 14.44 -13.85
C THR A 109 -7.37 15.16 -12.62
N ASP A 110 -6.65 15.16 -11.50
CA ASP A 110 -7.06 15.82 -10.26
C ASP A 110 -7.09 17.35 -10.44
N THR A 111 -6.09 17.90 -11.11
CA THR A 111 -6.06 19.34 -11.45
C THR A 111 -7.17 19.72 -12.42
N ALA A 112 -7.45 18.90 -13.44
CA ALA A 112 -8.56 19.12 -14.37
C ALA A 112 -9.92 19.08 -13.66
N THR A 113 -10.12 18.09 -12.78
CA THR A 113 -11.35 17.92 -11.98
C THR A 113 -11.57 19.12 -11.06
N THR A 114 -10.51 19.59 -10.40
CA THR A 114 -10.57 20.79 -9.55
C THR A 114 -10.96 22.04 -10.36
N ARG A 115 -10.37 22.21 -11.55
CA ARG A 115 -10.73 23.32 -12.45
C ARG A 115 -12.20 23.25 -12.87
N GLN A 116 -12.69 22.08 -13.26
CA GLN A 116 -14.09 21.88 -13.62
C GLN A 116 -15.02 22.16 -12.44
N GLY A 117 -14.65 21.73 -11.22
CA GLY A 117 -15.39 22.03 -10.00
C GLY A 117 -15.52 23.54 -9.74
N ASN A 118 -14.43 24.29 -9.95
CA ASN A 118 -14.45 25.74 -9.80
C ASN A 118 -15.35 26.43 -10.84
N VAL A 119 -15.28 26.01 -12.10
CA VAL A 119 -16.15 26.52 -13.17
C VAL A 119 -17.62 26.25 -12.85
N LEU A 120 -17.94 25.03 -12.39
CA LEU A 120 -19.31 24.67 -12.02
C LEU A 120 -19.82 25.54 -10.86
N LEU A 121 -18.98 25.79 -9.86
CA LEU A 121 -19.32 26.64 -8.71
C LEU A 121 -19.57 28.10 -9.15
N GLU A 122 -18.75 28.62 -10.05
CA GLU A 122 -18.95 29.96 -10.63
C GLU A 122 -20.25 30.05 -11.43
N LEU A 123 -20.53 29.06 -12.28
CA LEU A 123 -21.78 29.00 -13.04
C LEU A 123 -23.00 28.94 -12.12
N ARG A 124 -22.93 28.19 -11.01
CA ARG A 124 -24.00 28.17 -10.00
C ARG A 124 -24.24 29.52 -9.36
N ARG A 125 -23.17 30.25 -9.00
CA ARG A 125 -23.29 31.62 -8.47
C ARG A 125 -23.93 32.56 -9.49
N ASN A 126 -23.52 32.49 -10.75
CA ASN A 126 -24.09 33.31 -11.81
C ASN A 126 -25.59 33.01 -12.03
N LEU A 127 -25.99 31.74 -11.98
CA LEU A 127 -27.41 31.34 -12.08
C LEU A 127 -28.23 31.86 -10.89
N GLU A 128 -27.68 31.80 -9.68
CA GLU A 128 -28.33 32.32 -8.49
C GLU A 128 -28.51 33.85 -8.58
N ASP A 129 -27.48 34.57 -9.02
CA ASP A 129 -27.55 36.01 -9.25
C ASP A 129 -28.57 36.40 -10.31
N LEU A 130 -28.64 35.67 -11.43
CA LEU A 130 -29.65 35.90 -12.47
C LEU A 130 -31.05 35.64 -11.96
N ASN A 131 -31.27 34.57 -11.18
CA ASN A 131 -32.56 34.28 -10.56
C ASN A 131 -32.95 35.37 -9.56
N ASN A 132 -31.99 35.85 -8.76
CA ASN A 132 -32.21 36.95 -7.81
C ASN A 132 -32.56 38.26 -8.52
N ARG A 133 -31.86 38.61 -9.61
CA ARG A 133 -32.20 39.77 -10.45
C ARG A 133 -33.58 39.63 -11.10
N GLY A 134 -33.90 38.44 -11.61
CA GLY A 134 -35.21 38.12 -12.18
C GLY A 134 -36.35 38.21 -11.15
N ARG A 135 -36.09 37.91 -9.87
CA ARG A 135 -37.06 38.08 -8.77
C ARG A 135 -37.20 39.53 -8.32
N ARG A 136 -36.11 40.29 -8.25
CA ARG A 136 -36.13 41.70 -7.78
C ARG A 136 -37.02 42.61 -8.63
N ASN A 137 -37.15 42.33 -9.92
CA ASN A 137 -37.99 43.11 -10.82
C ASN A 137 -39.41 42.54 -11.01
N ASN A 138 -39.73 41.38 -10.41
CA ASN A 138 -41.03 40.75 -10.53
C ASN A 138 -41.77 40.77 -9.19
N ILE A 139 -42.78 41.64 -9.08
CA ILE A 139 -43.67 41.66 -7.94
C ILE A 139 -44.69 40.52 -8.11
N ARG A 140 -44.67 39.56 -7.18
CA ARG A 140 -45.68 38.48 -7.13
C ARG A 140 -46.80 38.90 -6.19
N VAL A 141 -47.93 39.30 -6.73
CA VAL A 141 -49.14 39.61 -5.95
C VAL A 141 -49.92 38.31 -5.74
N ARG A 142 -50.17 37.93 -4.48
CA ARG A 142 -50.97 36.73 -4.10
C ARG A 142 -52.35 37.16 -3.61
N GLY A 143 -53.35 36.28 -3.78
CA GLY A 143 -54.71 36.52 -3.28
C GLY A 143 -55.59 37.37 -4.19
N LEU A 144 -55.22 37.51 -5.47
CA LEU A 144 -56.09 38.14 -6.47
C LEU A 144 -57.22 37.16 -6.86
N PRO A 145 -58.48 37.61 -6.93
CA PRO A 145 -59.58 36.75 -7.39
C PRO A 145 -59.41 36.41 -8.87
N GLU A 146 -59.69 35.16 -9.24
CA GLU A 146 -59.52 34.64 -10.61
C GLU A 146 -60.39 35.38 -11.64
N THR A 147 -61.47 36.03 -11.19
CA THR A 147 -62.39 36.83 -12.03
C THR A 147 -61.83 38.18 -12.47
N ALA A 148 -60.70 38.63 -11.93
CA ALA A 148 -60.15 39.96 -12.21
C ALA A 148 -59.45 40.11 -13.57
N GLY A 149 -59.44 39.06 -14.42
CA GLY A 149 -58.59 38.94 -15.62
C GLY A 149 -58.34 40.22 -16.42
N GLU A 150 -59.40 40.95 -16.81
CA GLU A 150 -59.27 42.19 -17.59
C GLU A 150 -59.12 43.46 -16.73
N ALA A 151 -59.71 43.49 -15.53
CA ALA A 151 -59.65 44.63 -14.59
C ALA A 151 -58.38 44.65 -13.72
N LEU A 152 -57.47 43.70 -13.92
CA LEU A 152 -56.23 43.54 -13.16
C LEU A 152 -55.38 44.83 -13.09
N PRO A 153 -55.18 45.58 -14.19
CA PRO A 153 -54.35 46.79 -14.15
C PRO A 153 -54.96 47.88 -13.27
N GLU A 154 -56.28 48.05 -13.32
CA GLU A 154 -57.01 49.04 -12.50
C GLU A 154 -56.97 48.68 -11.02
N LEU A 155 -57.16 47.39 -10.70
CA LEU A 155 -57.12 46.90 -9.33
C LEU A 155 -55.71 46.99 -8.73
N LEU A 156 -54.66 46.72 -9.53
CA LEU A 156 -53.27 46.94 -9.15
C LEU A 156 -52.98 48.43 -8.93
N LEU A 157 -53.45 49.32 -9.82
CA LEU A 157 -53.26 50.76 -9.68
C LEU A 157 -53.97 51.29 -8.42
N GLY A 158 -55.18 50.80 -8.12
CA GLY A 158 -55.91 51.08 -6.89
C GLY A 158 -55.15 50.61 -5.64
N LEU A 159 -54.58 49.41 -5.65
CA LEU A 159 -53.72 48.90 -4.58
C LEU A 159 -52.46 49.75 -4.41
N PHE A 160 -51.76 50.09 -5.50
CA PHE A 160 -50.55 50.91 -5.44
C PHE A 160 -50.84 52.30 -4.92
N THR A 161 -51.90 52.97 -5.38
CA THR A 161 -52.31 54.30 -4.88
C THR A 161 -52.74 54.24 -3.42
N HIS A 162 -53.40 53.17 -2.98
CA HIS A 162 -53.79 52.97 -1.59
C HIS A 162 -52.61 52.68 -0.66
N ILE A 163 -51.68 51.80 -1.06
CA ILE A 163 -50.48 51.44 -0.27
C ILE A 163 -49.47 52.58 -0.25
N GLN A 164 -49.26 53.26 -1.37
CA GLN A 164 -48.35 54.40 -1.43
C GLN A 164 -48.93 55.62 -0.72
N GLY A 165 -50.26 55.71 -0.60
CA GLY A 165 -50.96 56.85 -0.02
C GLY A 165 -50.50 58.20 -0.61
N PRO A 166 -50.99 59.33 -0.08
CA PRO A 166 -50.35 60.62 -0.33
C PRO A 166 -49.04 60.72 0.46
N CYS A 167 -48.04 59.89 0.19
CA CYS A 167 -46.70 60.00 0.77
C CYS A 167 -45.96 61.23 0.20
N ARG A 168 -46.34 62.43 0.66
CA ARG A 168 -45.61 63.71 0.51
C ARG A 168 -44.27 63.75 1.27
N LEU A 169 -43.63 62.61 1.53
CA LEU A 169 -42.44 62.52 2.40
C LEU A 169 -41.20 61.90 1.76
N TRP A 170 -41.26 61.45 0.50
CA TRP A 170 -40.07 61.00 -0.25
C TRP A 170 -39.25 62.14 -0.88
N ASN A 171 -39.35 63.34 -0.31
CA ASN A 171 -38.51 64.51 -0.64
C ASN A 171 -37.60 64.92 0.52
N ARG A 172 -37.33 64.02 1.48
CA ARG A 172 -36.34 64.26 2.54
C ARG A 172 -35.05 63.49 2.26
N THR A 173 -34.11 64.25 1.68
CA THR A 173 -32.66 64.18 1.96
C THR A 173 -31.97 62.82 1.76
N CYS A 174 -31.75 62.42 0.51
CA CYS A 174 -30.52 61.72 0.13
C CYS A 174 -29.43 62.75 -0.22
N THR A 175 -29.03 63.57 0.75
CA THR A 175 -27.81 64.38 0.66
C THR A 175 -26.80 63.86 1.66
N GLN A 176 -25.68 63.40 1.12
CA GLN A 176 -24.35 63.35 1.75
C GLN A 176 -24.13 62.27 2.83
N SER A 177 -23.71 61.09 2.38
CA SER A 177 -22.78 60.28 3.17
C SER A 177 -21.36 60.77 2.85
N PRO A 178 -20.57 61.28 3.81
CA PRO A 178 -19.20 61.70 3.56
C PRO A 178 -18.30 60.47 3.34
N ALA A 179 -17.52 60.52 2.25
CA ALA A 179 -16.57 59.48 1.88
C ALA A 179 -15.55 59.18 3.01
N PRO A 180 -15.17 57.92 3.23
CA PRO A 180 -14.14 57.58 4.20
C PRO A 180 -12.77 58.06 3.72
N ARG A 181 -12.06 58.84 4.56
CA ARG A 181 -10.65 59.20 4.33
C ARG A 181 -9.79 57.96 4.51
N VAL A 182 -9.13 57.56 3.42
CA VAL A 182 -8.03 56.59 3.42
C VAL A 182 -6.81 57.26 4.05
N ARG A 183 -6.20 56.62 5.05
CA ARG A 183 -4.84 56.90 5.53
C ARG A 183 -3.93 55.77 5.09
#